data_AF-A0AB34GHG5-F1
#
_entry.id   AF-A0AB34GHG5-F1
#
_cell.length_a   1.000
_cell.length_b   1.000
_cell.length_c   1.000
_cell.angle_alpha   90.00
_cell.angle_beta   90.00
_cell.angle_gamma   90.00
#
_symmetry.space_group_name_H-M   'P 1'
#
loop_
_entity.id
_entity.type
_entity.pdbx_description
1 polymer ?
#
loop_
_entity_poly.entity_id
_entity_poly.type
_entity_poly.pdbx_seq_one_letter_code
_entity_poly.pdbx_strand_id
1 'polypeptide(L)'
;MPQPPCNSLCVSWFSGIPLYFVDLQDDLDDYRSEDYGPSCDGMRVTAFLDVLGQHNLPALARLEKYTFSGNIFSRQIIARGLLDLFRDFSNNEEDFITVVEIVVRLSEDAEPTVRAELLEQIPPVAIFLQENRSDFPVVLSERLAPIVVRCLTDPDNQGRKSSQEALLILLEQDLIFQHDTESKVCPVLLALSAPDSDDEYRAEAGSIICKLASVLSKCTVERLQLPRFCELCGDGKLFQVRKVCATNFGDVCHAVGQEATEKFLLPKFFELCSDNAWGMRKACAECFVAVSRNTSPEGRRARLSPLFITLISDPCRWVRQAAFESLGPFIFTFANPSRAGLYIREDGTLSIRPPAPDSDSDFTSGSPGAGSHGNMSSAW
;
A
#
# COMPACT_ATOMS: atom_id res chain seq x y z
N MET A 1 -11.74 -40.71 -22.26
CA MET A 1 -12.14 -39.85 -21.13
C MET A 1 -11.54 -38.48 -21.35
N PRO A 2 -12.33 -37.49 -21.79
CA PRO A 2 -11.90 -36.10 -21.88
C PRO A 2 -12.15 -35.38 -20.54
N GLN A 3 -11.20 -34.53 -20.13
CA GLN A 3 -11.34 -33.67 -18.95
C GLN A 3 -12.35 -32.54 -19.21
N PRO A 4 -13.10 -32.08 -18.20
CA PRO A 4 -13.95 -30.91 -18.34
C PRO A 4 -13.14 -29.61 -18.16
N PRO A 5 -13.54 -28.51 -18.80
CA PRO A 5 -12.93 -27.20 -18.57
C PRO A 5 -13.53 -26.57 -17.32
N CYS A 6 -12.71 -26.09 -16.39
CA CYS A 6 -13.16 -25.28 -15.26
C CYS A 6 -12.84 -23.81 -15.55
N ASN A 7 -13.69 -23.17 -16.35
CA ASN A 7 -13.88 -21.72 -16.32
C ASN A 7 -15.05 -21.45 -15.36
N SER A 8 -14.77 -20.82 -14.22
CA SER A 8 -15.78 -20.27 -13.32
C SER A 8 -15.20 -19.02 -12.66
N LEU A 9 -15.53 -17.89 -13.30
CA LEU A 9 -15.82 -16.59 -12.69
C LEU A 9 -15.61 -16.51 -11.17
N CYS A 10 -14.51 -15.87 -10.75
CA CYS A 10 -14.42 -15.25 -9.43
C CYS A 10 -14.60 -13.74 -9.61
N VAL A 11 -15.86 -13.34 -9.78
CA VAL A 11 -16.30 -11.95 -9.64
C VAL A 11 -16.93 -11.83 -8.25
N SER A 12 -16.65 -10.72 -7.56
CA SER A 12 -17.03 -10.33 -6.18
C SER A 12 -15.91 -10.61 -5.15
N TRP A 13 -15.40 -9.66 -4.36
CA TRP A 13 -15.97 -8.41 -3.83
C TRP A 13 -14.86 -7.34 -3.65
N PHE A 14 -14.89 -6.26 -4.44
CA PHE A 14 -14.35 -4.97 -4.04
C PHE A 14 -15.52 -3.98 -4.05
N SER A 15 -16.27 -3.95 -2.96
CA SER A 15 -17.14 -2.82 -2.64
C SER A 15 -16.64 -2.20 -1.33
N GLY A 16 -16.41 -0.89 -1.38
CA GLY A 16 -16.08 -0.09 -0.21
C GLY A 16 -14.60 0.28 -0.07
N ILE A 17 -14.02 0.97 -1.05
CA ILE A 17 -13.07 2.04 -0.72
C ILE A 17 -13.96 3.20 -0.26
N PRO A 18 -13.94 3.62 1.01
CA PRO A 18 -14.65 4.82 1.35
C PRO A 18 -13.82 5.99 0.83
N LEU A 19 -14.46 6.82 0.02
CA LEU A 19 -14.00 8.13 -0.37
C LEU A 19 -13.91 9.01 0.88
N TYR A 20 -12.78 8.97 1.56
CA TYR A 20 -12.34 10.01 2.49
C TYR A 20 -11.02 10.59 1.98
N PHE A 21 -11.13 11.27 0.85
CA PHE A 21 -10.19 12.29 0.42
C PHE A 21 -10.72 13.62 0.99
N VAL A 22 -10.50 13.86 2.27
CA VAL A 22 -10.79 15.15 2.93
C VAL A 22 -9.69 15.38 3.99
N ASP A 23 -9.08 16.56 3.94
CA ASP A 23 -8.12 17.15 4.90
C ASP A 23 -6.63 16.79 4.79
N LEU A 24 -6.06 16.92 3.58
CA LEU A 24 -4.62 17.21 3.43
C LEU A 24 -4.35 18.50 2.62
N GLN A 25 -5.36 19.32 2.39
CA GLN A 25 -5.28 20.56 1.61
C GLN A 25 -5.82 21.72 2.44
N ASP A 26 -5.09 22.11 3.49
CA ASP A 26 -5.18 23.46 4.04
C ASP A 26 -3.74 23.93 4.30
N ASP A 27 -3.40 25.07 3.70
CA ASP A 27 -2.24 25.93 3.92
C ASP A 27 -1.00 25.88 2.99
N LEU A 28 -1.10 25.45 1.73
CA LEU A 28 -0.07 25.76 0.72
C LEU A 28 -0.65 25.92 -0.71
N ASP A 29 -1.58 26.85 -0.91
CA ASP A 29 -2.03 27.26 -2.25
C ASP A 29 -2.09 28.80 -2.35
N ASP A 30 -0.94 29.44 -2.59
CA ASP A 30 -0.90 30.75 -3.25
C ASP A 30 0.41 30.91 -4.04
N TYR A 31 0.53 30.16 -5.14
CA TYR A 31 1.39 30.53 -6.28
C TYR A 31 0.85 29.85 -7.54
N ARG A 32 -0.34 30.27 -7.97
CA ARG A 32 -0.83 29.99 -9.33
C ARG A 32 -0.14 30.96 -10.28
N SER A 33 0.89 30.50 -10.99
CA SER A 33 1.38 31.20 -12.18
C SER A 33 0.41 30.91 -13.34
N GLU A 34 -0.31 31.92 -13.78
CA GLU A 34 -0.92 31.95 -15.11
C GLU A 34 0.20 32.23 -16.14
N ASP A 35 0.33 31.44 -17.21
CA ASP A 35 0.12 31.94 -18.58
C ASP A 35 0.22 30.87 -19.69
N TYR A 36 -0.39 31.23 -20.82
CA TYR A 36 -0.86 30.45 -21.98
C TYR A 36 0.15 29.68 -22.85
N GLY A 37 -0.29 28.52 -23.36
CA GLY A 37 0.18 27.88 -24.60
C GLY A 37 -0.94 27.04 -25.24
N PRO A 38 -1.03 26.90 -26.58
CA PRO A 38 -2.11 26.14 -27.21
C PRO A 38 -2.00 24.66 -26.84
N SER A 39 -3.10 24.07 -26.36
CA SER A 39 -3.16 22.68 -25.91
C SER A 39 -2.91 21.73 -27.08
N CYS A 40 -1.69 21.21 -27.21
CA CYS A 40 -1.34 20.11 -28.12
C CYS A 40 -1.69 18.73 -27.52
N ASP A 41 -2.56 18.69 -26.52
CA ASP A 41 -2.83 17.57 -25.60
C ASP A 41 -3.48 16.32 -26.24
N GLY A 42 -3.53 16.26 -27.58
CA GLY A 42 -4.08 15.12 -28.31
C GLY A 42 -3.47 14.90 -29.71
N MET A 43 -2.38 15.61 -30.05
CA MET A 43 -1.71 15.42 -31.34
C MET A 43 -0.60 14.39 -31.20
N ARG A 44 -0.65 13.29 -31.98
CA ARG A 44 0.43 12.30 -32.01
C ARG A 44 1.76 13.00 -32.26
N VAL A 45 2.79 12.68 -31.49
CA VAL A 45 4.10 13.37 -31.59
C VAL A 45 4.68 13.27 -32.99
N THR A 46 4.52 12.13 -33.67
CA THR A 46 4.92 11.96 -35.07
C THR A 46 4.22 12.95 -36.00
N ALA A 47 2.93 13.20 -35.80
CA ALA A 47 2.15 14.20 -36.53
C ALA A 47 2.54 15.65 -36.15
N PHE A 48 2.85 15.93 -34.88
CA PHE A 48 3.34 17.24 -34.47
C PHE A 48 4.70 17.55 -35.12
N LEU A 49 5.60 16.57 -35.15
CA LEU A 49 6.87 16.74 -35.82
C LEU A 49 6.67 17.07 -37.30
N ASP A 50 5.67 16.47 -37.97
CA ASP A 50 5.36 16.72 -39.39
C ASP A 50 4.92 18.17 -39.63
N VAL A 51 4.20 18.76 -38.67
CA VAL A 51 3.83 20.19 -38.70
C VAL A 51 5.06 21.10 -38.56
N LEU A 52 6.12 20.67 -37.87
CA LEU A 52 7.38 21.43 -37.77
C LEU A 52 8.25 21.40 -39.04
N GLY A 53 7.74 20.82 -40.15
CA GLY A 53 8.17 21.21 -41.50
C GLY A 53 9.48 20.62 -42.01
N GLN A 54 9.88 19.42 -41.56
CA GLN A 54 11.07 18.73 -42.09
C GLN A 54 10.74 17.34 -42.67
N HIS A 55 10.04 17.30 -43.80
CA HIS A 55 9.72 16.04 -44.51
C HIS A 55 10.94 15.34 -45.15
N ASN A 56 12.14 15.93 -45.08
CA ASN A 56 13.34 15.41 -45.77
C ASN A 56 14.16 14.41 -44.93
N LEU A 57 13.79 14.16 -43.67
CA LEU A 57 14.49 13.23 -42.77
C LEU A 57 13.55 12.11 -42.33
N PRO A 58 14.07 10.88 -42.10
CA PRO A 58 13.33 9.81 -41.45
C PRO A 58 12.76 10.26 -40.09
N ALA A 59 11.63 9.69 -39.68
CA ALA A 59 10.91 10.09 -38.46
C ALA A 59 11.79 10.02 -37.20
N LEU A 60 12.59 8.95 -37.04
CA LEU A 60 13.52 8.79 -35.92
C LEU A 60 14.66 9.82 -35.95
N ALA A 61 15.27 10.07 -37.11
CA ALA A 61 16.31 11.09 -37.22
C ALA A 61 15.80 12.50 -36.83
N ARG A 62 14.50 12.77 -37.05
CA ARG A 62 13.86 14.00 -36.60
C ARG A 62 13.64 14.00 -35.10
N LEU A 63 13.13 12.90 -34.54
CA LEU A 63 12.95 12.72 -33.10
C LEU A 63 14.27 12.95 -32.36
N GLU A 64 15.35 12.31 -32.81
CA GLU A 64 16.69 12.51 -32.26
C GLU A 64 17.06 13.99 -32.27
N LYS A 65 16.97 14.65 -33.43
CA LYS A 65 17.31 16.08 -33.58
C LYS A 65 16.57 16.97 -32.59
N TYR A 66 15.26 16.79 -32.40
CA TYR A 66 14.48 17.60 -31.46
C TYR A 66 14.78 17.24 -30.01
N THR A 67 15.01 15.96 -29.72
CA THR A 67 15.44 15.50 -28.41
C THR A 67 16.82 16.09 -28.06
N PHE A 68 17.71 16.29 -29.03
CA PHE A 68 19.03 16.95 -28.83
C PHE A 68 18.97 18.48 -28.96
N SER A 69 17.79 19.06 -29.19
CA SER A 69 17.67 20.51 -29.36
C SER A 69 17.74 21.24 -28.02
N GLY A 70 18.25 22.48 -28.03
CA GLY A 70 18.19 23.36 -26.85
C GLY A 70 16.77 23.80 -26.48
N ASN A 71 15.76 23.47 -27.29
CA ASN A 71 14.37 23.88 -27.05
C ASN A 71 13.69 22.91 -26.06
N ILE A 72 13.44 23.41 -24.85
CA ILE A 72 12.77 22.68 -23.76
C ILE A 72 11.41 22.15 -24.22
N PHE A 73 10.60 22.99 -24.86
CA PHE A 73 9.25 22.62 -25.32
C PHE A 73 9.26 21.47 -26.33
N SER A 74 10.27 21.42 -27.20
CA SER A 74 10.43 20.31 -28.14
C SER A 74 10.73 19.00 -27.41
N ARG A 75 11.58 19.02 -26.37
CA ARG A 75 11.91 17.82 -25.58
C ARG A 75 10.75 17.36 -24.71
N GLN A 76 10.01 18.30 -24.13
CA GLN A 76 8.75 18.04 -23.40
C GLN A 76 7.71 17.34 -24.27
N ILE A 77 7.49 17.82 -25.49
CA ILE A 77 6.54 17.17 -26.41
C ILE A 77 6.94 15.71 -26.68
N ILE A 78 8.23 15.46 -26.87
CA ILE A 78 8.73 14.09 -27.11
C ILE A 78 8.53 13.23 -25.86
N ALA A 79 8.81 13.77 -24.67
CA ALA A 79 8.58 13.08 -23.41
C ALA A 79 7.10 12.69 -23.25
N ARG A 80 6.15 13.61 -23.48
CA ARG A 80 4.71 13.35 -23.35
C ARG A 80 4.16 12.35 -24.36
N GLY A 81 4.67 12.31 -25.59
CA GLY A 81 4.20 11.35 -26.59
C GLY A 81 5.04 10.08 -26.69
N LEU A 82 5.81 9.76 -25.66
CA LEU A 82 6.68 8.59 -25.66
C LEU A 82 5.91 7.28 -25.93
N LEU A 83 4.69 7.14 -25.39
CA LEU A 83 3.84 5.98 -25.67
C LEU A 83 3.53 5.82 -27.16
N ASP A 84 3.25 6.91 -27.87
CA ASP A 84 2.99 6.87 -29.31
C ASP A 84 4.26 6.50 -30.08
N LEU A 85 5.44 6.93 -29.62
CA LEU A 85 6.70 6.50 -30.21
C LEU A 85 6.90 4.99 -30.06
N PHE A 86 6.66 4.43 -28.88
CA PHE A 86 6.73 2.98 -28.72
C PHE A 86 5.70 2.25 -29.59
N ARG A 87 4.47 2.77 -29.72
CA ARG A 87 3.46 2.17 -30.62
C ARG A 87 3.90 2.15 -32.08
N ASP A 88 4.52 3.24 -32.55
CA ASP A 88 4.91 3.39 -33.94
C ASP A 88 6.20 2.61 -34.27
N PHE A 89 7.13 2.46 -33.31
CA PHE A 89 8.50 1.99 -33.57
C PHE A 89 8.90 0.66 -32.88
N SER A 90 8.07 0.06 -32.01
CA SER A 90 8.46 -1.16 -31.26
C SER A 90 8.55 -2.44 -32.09
N ASN A 91 8.08 -2.44 -33.34
CA ASN A 91 8.10 -3.64 -34.19
C ASN A 91 9.46 -3.92 -34.85
N ASN A 92 10.32 -2.90 -34.94
CA ASN A 92 11.68 -3.01 -35.48
C ASN A 92 12.68 -2.85 -34.32
N GLU A 93 13.67 -3.74 -34.24
CA GLU A 93 14.63 -3.77 -33.14
C GLU A 93 15.57 -2.56 -33.10
N GLU A 94 16.05 -2.10 -34.26
CA GLU A 94 16.93 -0.91 -34.33
C GLU A 94 16.18 0.37 -33.95
N ASP A 95 14.93 0.48 -34.42
CA ASP A 95 14.05 1.60 -34.12
C ASP A 95 13.69 1.60 -32.62
N PHE A 96 13.37 0.43 -32.06
CA PHE A 96 13.07 0.25 -30.64
C PHE A 96 14.25 0.66 -29.76
N ILE A 97 15.47 0.20 -30.08
CA ILE A 97 16.70 0.58 -29.36
C ILE A 97 16.87 2.10 -29.37
N THR A 98 16.65 2.74 -30.52
CA THR A 98 16.72 4.20 -30.67
C THR A 98 15.72 4.92 -29.76
N VAL A 99 14.47 4.44 -29.68
CA VAL A 99 13.45 5.01 -28.78
C VAL A 99 13.84 4.82 -27.31
N VAL A 100 14.37 3.65 -26.93
CA VAL A 100 14.86 3.41 -25.56
C VAL A 100 16.05 4.31 -25.22
N GLU A 101 16.94 4.61 -26.16
CA GLU A 101 18.02 5.59 -25.97
C GLU A 101 17.49 7.02 -25.77
N ILE A 102 16.42 7.40 -26.49
CA ILE A 102 15.72 8.66 -26.28
C ILE A 102 15.16 8.73 -24.84
N VAL A 103 14.55 7.64 -24.33
CA VAL A 103 14.06 7.56 -22.94
C VAL A 103 15.19 7.81 -21.94
N VAL A 104 16.30 7.08 -22.07
CA VAL A 104 17.45 7.24 -21.18
C VAL A 104 17.95 8.69 -21.20
N ARG A 105 18.01 9.32 -22.38
CA ARG A 105 18.50 10.69 -22.47
C ARG A 105 17.55 11.72 -21.89
N LEU A 106 16.25 11.61 -22.14
CA LEU A 106 15.25 12.50 -21.55
C LEU A 106 15.21 12.34 -20.02
N SER A 107 15.54 11.15 -19.50
CA SER A 107 15.57 10.91 -18.06
C SER A 107 16.75 11.60 -17.33
N GLU A 108 17.73 12.08 -18.10
CA GLU A 108 18.91 12.81 -17.64
C GLU A 108 18.88 14.27 -18.12
N ASP A 109 17.73 14.75 -18.60
CA ASP A 109 17.58 16.11 -19.08
C ASP A 109 17.92 17.12 -17.98
N ALA A 110 18.54 18.24 -18.35
CA ALA A 110 18.83 19.30 -17.39
C ALA A 110 17.54 19.93 -16.82
N GLU A 111 16.48 19.97 -17.63
CA GLU A 111 15.22 20.60 -17.27
C GLU A 111 14.31 19.63 -16.47
N PRO A 112 13.93 19.97 -15.22
CA PRO A 112 13.11 19.10 -14.40
C PRO A 112 11.75 18.74 -14.99
N THR A 113 11.12 19.69 -15.68
CA THR A 113 9.81 19.48 -16.30
C THR A 113 9.84 18.40 -17.39
N VAL A 114 10.94 18.29 -18.13
CA VAL A 114 11.14 17.21 -19.12
C VAL A 114 11.26 15.85 -18.44
N ARG A 115 12.02 15.77 -17.33
CA ARG A 115 12.18 14.53 -16.56
C ARG A 115 10.86 14.09 -15.94
N ALA A 116 10.09 15.01 -15.36
CA ALA A 116 8.79 14.74 -14.77
C ALA A 116 7.79 14.18 -15.81
N GLU A 117 7.67 14.84 -16.97
CA GLU A 117 6.80 14.39 -18.06
C GLU A 117 7.19 13.03 -18.61
N LEU A 118 8.49 12.74 -18.68
CA LEU A 118 8.96 11.41 -19.06
C LEU A 118 8.50 10.35 -18.06
N LEU A 119 8.69 10.60 -16.76
CA LEU A 119 8.35 9.66 -15.69
C LEU A 119 6.84 9.34 -15.68
N GLU A 120 5.99 10.32 -15.96
CA GLU A 120 4.54 10.13 -16.12
C GLU A 120 4.18 9.18 -17.27
N GLN A 121 5.02 9.11 -18.33
CA GLN A 121 4.80 8.20 -19.44
C GLN A 121 5.39 6.79 -19.23
N ILE A 122 6.23 6.57 -18.22
CA ILE A 122 6.84 5.25 -18.00
C ILE A 122 5.78 4.17 -17.71
N PRO A 123 4.80 4.36 -16.79
CA PRO A 123 3.79 3.34 -16.53
C PRO A 123 2.96 2.92 -17.75
N PRO A 124 2.34 3.82 -18.54
CA PRO A 124 1.60 3.41 -19.72
C PRO A 124 2.49 2.78 -20.80
N VAL A 125 3.75 3.21 -20.93
CA VAL A 125 4.74 2.54 -21.80
C VAL A 125 5.02 1.12 -21.31
N ALA A 126 5.24 0.91 -20.02
CA ALA A 126 5.53 -0.40 -19.47
C ALA A 126 4.38 -1.39 -19.71
N ILE A 127 3.12 -0.95 -19.52
CA ILE A 127 1.93 -1.76 -19.81
C ILE A 127 1.88 -2.13 -21.30
N PHE A 128 2.08 -1.16 -22.19
CA PHE A 128 2.13 -1.42 -23.63
C PHE A 128 3.22 -2.44 -24.00
N LEU A 129 4.43 -2.29 -23.46
CA LEU A 129 5.53 -3.19 -23.77
C LEU A 129 5.29 -4.61 -23.23
N GLN A 130 4.65 -4.75 -22.06
CA GLN A 130 4.26 -6.06 -21.51
C GLN A 130 3.34 -6.84 -22.47
N GLU A 131 2.40 -6.15 -23.12
CA GLU A 131 1.44 -6.76 -24.04
C GLU A 131 2.04 -7.06 -25.42
N ASN A 132 3.02 -6.29 -25.86
CA ASN A 132 3.46 -6.26 -27.26
C ASN A 132 4.87 -6.83 -27.49
N ARG A 133 5.66 -7.07 -26.43
CA ARG A 133 7.05 -7.53 -26.57
C ARG A 133 7.41 -8.67 -25.62
N SER A 134 8.12 -9.67 -26.16
CA SER A 134 8.56 -10.85 -25.39
C SER A 134 9.78 -10.59 -24.51
N ASP A 135 10.60 -9.60 -24.84
CA ASP A 135 11.77 -9.17 -24.07
C ASP A 135 11.45 -8.11 -23.00
N PHE A 136 10.16 -7.78 -22.82
CA PHE A 136 9.69 -6.80 -21.85
C PHE A 136 10.31 -6.95 -20.44
N PRO A 137 10.38 -8.15 -19.83
CA PRO A 137 10.99 -8.31 -18.50
C PRO A 137 12.41 -7.74 -18.42
N VAL A 138 13.21 -7.94 -19.47
CA VAL A 138 14.60 -7.46 -19.54
C VAL A 138 14.63 -5.95 -19.74
N VAL A 139 13.79 -5.43 -20.65
CA VAL A 139 13.71 -3.98 -20.91
C VAL A 139 13.27 -3.22 -19.65
N LEU A 140 12.24 -3.71 -18.96
CA LEU A 140 11.78 -3.09 -17.73
C LEU A 140 12.88 -3.11 -16.67
N SER A 141 13.48 -4.28 -16.42
CA SER A 141 14.47 -4.45 -15.36
C SER A 141 15.76 -3.67 -15.60
N GLU A 142 16.25 -3.62 -16.85
CA GLU A 142 17.56 -3.08 -17.18
C GLU A 142 17.52 -1.65 -17.72
N ARG A 143 16.37 -1.16 -18.18
CA ARG A 143 16.25 0.19 -18.80
C ARG A 143 15.28 1.09 -18.06
N LEU A 144 14.04 0.65 -17.82
CA LEU A 144 13.00 1.55 -17.27
C LEU A 144 13.04 1.64 -15.75
N ALA A 145 13.12 0.52 -15.03
CA ALA A 145 13.14 0.51 -13.57
C ALA A 145 14.34 1.29 -12.98
N PRO A 146 15.58 1.19 -13.52
CA PRO A 146 16.70 1.99 -13.04
C PRO A 146 16.48 3.51 -13.18
N ILE A 147 15.76 3.95 -14.24
CA ILE A 147 15.41 5.36 -14.42
C ILE A 147 14.48 5.82 -13.31
N VAL A 148 13.39 5.07 -13.08
CA VAL A 148 12.41 5.37 -12.02
C VAL A 148 13.12 5.44 -10.67
N VAL A 149 13.91 4.42 -10.32
CA VAL A 149 14.63 4.34 -9.04
C VAL A 149 15.64 5.49 -8.87
N ARG A 150 16.39 5.84 -9.91
CA ARG A 150 17.34 6.97 -9.86
C ARG A 150 16.62 8.30 -9.65
N CYS A 151 15.47 8.50 -10.28
CA CYS A 151 14.68 9.72 -10.14
C CYS A 151 13.95 9.83 -8.79
N LEU A 152 14.02 8.81 -7.91
CA LEU A 152 13.59 8.98 -6.51
C LEU A 152 14.49 9.97 -5.75
N THR A 153 15.71 10.18 -6.22
CA THR A 153 16.66 11.18 -5.68
C THR A 153 16.81 12.39 -6.59
N ASP A 154 15.80 12.68 -7.41
CA ASP A 154 15.82 13.86 -8.27
C ASP A 154 15.98 15.14 -7.42
N PRO A 155 16.87 16.07 -7.80
CA PRO A 155 17.03 17.33 -7.07
C PRO A 155 15.75 18.18 -7.08
N ASP A 156 14.90 18.02 -8.11
CA ASP A 156 13.62 18.70 -8.22
C ASP A 156 12.49 17.89 -7.58
N ASN A 157 11.60 18.60 -6.88
CA ASN A 157 10.50 17.99 -6.14
C ASN A 157 9.43 17.39 -7.07
N GLN A 158 9.18 18.00 -8.23
CA GLN A 158 8.21 17.46 -9.19
C GLN A 158 8.77 16.18 -9.82
N GLY A 159 10.03 16.19 -10.27
CA GLY A 159 10.72 15.00 -10.77
C GLY A 159 10.68 13.83 -9.80
N ARG A 160 10.94 14.07 -8.50
CA ARG A 160 10.81 13.03 -7.47
C ARG A 160 9.39 12.52 -7.35
N LYS A 161 8.39 13.39 -7.22
CA LYS A 161 6.99 12.98 -7.07
C LYS A 161 6.51 12.15 -8.26
N SER A 162 6.83 12.55 -9.49
CA SER A 162 6.50 11.78 -10.69
C SER A 162 7.18 10.40 -10.69
N SER A 163 8.44 10.30 -10.22
CA SER A 163 9.12 9.00 -10.05
C SER A 163 8.43 8.11 -9.01
N GLN A 164 8.02 8.69 -7.87
CA GLN A 164 7.34 7.94 -6.81
C GLN A 164 5.98 7.41 -7.28
N GLU A 165 5.21 8.23 -7.99
CA GLU A 165 3.94 7.83 -8.57
C GLU A 165 4.14 6.74 -9.63
N ALA A 166 5.11 6.91 -10.54
CA ALA A 166 5.44 5.88 -11.51
C ALA A 166 5.84 4.56 -10.85
N LEU A 167 6.70 4.60 -9.82
CA LEU A 167 7.10 3.41 -9.07
C LEU A 167 5.89 2.69 -8.46
N LEU A 168 4.98 3.43 -7.81
CA LEU A 168 3.81 2.84 -7.17
C LEU A 168 2.89 2.20 -8.19
N ILE A 169 2.63 2.84 -9.34
CA ILE A 169 1.81 2.25 -10.41
C ILE A 169 2.46 0.97 -10.94
N LEU A 170 3.78 0.99 -11.19
CA LEU A 170 4.50 -0.19 -11.68
C LEU A 170 4.45 -1.37 -10.69
N LEU A 171 4.45 -1.09 -9.38
CA LEU A 171 4.34 -2.11 -8.33
C LEU A 171 2.89 -2.62 -8.17
N GLU A 172 1.91 -1.73 -8.17
CA GLU A 172 0.49 -2.08 -8.03
C GLU A 172 -0.02 -2.91 -9.22
N GLN A 173 0.55 -2.70 -10.41
CA GLN A 173 0.26 -3.49 -11.62
C GLN A 173 1.13 -4.76 -11.75
N ASP A 174 1.91 -5.12 -10.72
CA ASP A 174 2.80 -6.29 -10.70
C ASP A 174 3.76 -6.35 -11.91
N LEU A 175 4.22 -5.18 -12.38
CA LEU A 175 5.14 -5.09 -13.51
C LEU A 175 6.58 -5.32 -13.07
N ILE A 176 6.98 -4.81 -11.91
CA ILE A 176 8.34 -5.00 -11.35
C ILE A 176 8.38 -6.28 -10.53
N PHE A 177 9.21 -7.24 -10.94
CA PHE A 177 9.41 -8.49 -10.21
C PHE A 177 9.95 -8.26 -8.79
N GLN A 178 9.52 -9.12 -7.87
CA GLN A 178 9.93 -9.07 -6.47
C GLN A 178 11.46 -9.01 -6.28
N HIS A 179 12.22 -9.76 -7.08
CA HIS A 179 13.70 -9.73 -7.04
C HIS A 179 14.27 -8.32 -7.31
N ASP A 180 13.72 -7.61 -8.28
CA ASP A 180 14.17 -6.27 -8.64
C ASP A 180 13.70 -5.24 -7.62
N THR A 181 12.51 -5.39 -7.07
CA THR A 181 12.06 -4.57 -5.94
C THR A 181 13.02 -4.73 -4.76
N GLU A 182 13.42 -5.95 -4.42
CA GLU A 182 14.35 -6.22 -3.32
C GLU A 182 15.77 -5.73 -3.56
N SER A 183 16.30 -5.91 -4.77
CA SER A 183 17.70 -5.64 -5.08
C SER A 183 17.97 -4.22 -5.60
N LYS A 184 16.99 -3.57 -6.24
CA LYS A 184 17.13 -2.25 -6.87
C LYS A 184 16.33 -1.17 -6.11
N VAL A 185 15.10 -1.44 -5.70
CA VAL A 185 14.21 -0.43 -5.08
C VAL A 185 14.45 -0.28 -3.57
N CYS A 186 14.40 -1.38 -2.81
CA CYS A 186 14.53 -1.34 -1.36
C CYS A 186 15.81 -0.65 -0.84
N PRO A 187 17.02 -0.89 -1.41
CA PRO A 187 18.23 -0.24 -0.92
C PRO A 187 18.17 1.29 -1.01
N VAL A 188 17.60 1.83 -2.08
CA VAL A 188 17.46 3.28 -2.28
C VAL A 188 16.47 3.88 -1.28
N LEU A 189 15.32 3.24 -1.06
CA LEU A 189 14.35 3.71 -0.06
C LEU A 189 14.89 3.63 1.37
N LEU A 190 15.67 2.59 1.69
CA LEU A 190 16.31 2.47 2.99
C LEU A 190 17.37 3.55 3.21
N ALA A 191 18.13 3.91 2.17
CA ALA A 191 19.06 5.03 2.23
C ALA A 191 18.33 6.37 2.38
N LEU A 192 17.31 6.64 1.56
CA LEU A 192 16.54 7.90 1.63
C LEU A 192 15.80 8.08 2.95
N SER A 193 15.38 6.98 3.57
CA SER A 193 14.72 7.04 4.87
C SER A 193 15.68 7.11 6.06
N ALA A 194 17.00 7.05 5.88
CA ALA A 194 17.99 7.03 6.96
C ALA A 194 17.91 8.26 7.89
N PRO A 195 18.35 8.15 9.16
CA PRO A 195 18.22 9.24 10.14
C PRO A 195 18.96 10.53 9.78
N ASP A 196 20.02 10.42 9.00
CA ASP A 196 20.87 11.51 8.50
C ASP A 196 20.42 12.09 7.16
N SER A 197 19.44 11.47 6.50
CA SER A 197 18.85 11.97 5.26
C SER A 197 18.01 13.23 5.49
N ASP A 198 17.81 13.98 4.40
CA ASP A 198 16.93 15.14 4.39
C ASP A 198 15.52 14.81 4.89
N ASP A 199 14.89 15.76 5.56
CA ASP A 199 13.60 15.55 6.21
C ASP A 199 12.48 15.27 5.18
N GLU A 200 12.53 15.90 3.99
CA GLU A 200 11.59 15.67 2.90
C GLU A 200 11.78 14.26 2.32
N TYR A 201 13.02 13.86 2.02
CA TYR A 201 13.33 12.51 1.55
C TYR A 201 12.92 11.42 2.54
N ARG A 202 13.11 11.66 3.85
CA ARG A 202 12.74 10.69 4.87
C ARG A 202 11.22 10.50 4.95
N ALA A 203 10.45 11.58 4.84
CA ALA A 203 8.99 11.53 4.80
C ALA A 203 8.47 10.82 3.54
N GLU A 204 9.00 11.19 2.36
CA GLU A 204 8.64 10.60 1.07
C GLU A 204 8.97 9.10 1.04
N ALA A 205 10.20 8.71 1.40
CA ALA A 205 10.62 7.31 1.44
C ALA A 205 9.82 6.49 2.46
N GLY A 206 9.52 7.07 3.63
CA GLY A 206 8.66 6.41 4.63
C GLY A 206 7.27 6.07 4.09
N SER A 207 6.68 6.95 3.28
CA SER A 207 5.39 6.72 2.62
C SER A 207 5.44 5.52 1.66
N ILE A 208 6.49 5.47 0.83
CA ILE A 208 6.67 4.38 -0.14
C ILE A 208 6.98 3.06 0.56
N ILE A 209 7.81 3.06 1.61
CA ILE A 209 8.10 1.87 2.42
C ILE A 209 6.81 1.26 2.98
N CYS A 210 5.90 2.10 3.49
CA CYS A 210 4.61 1.63 4.00
C CYS A 210 3.75 0.99 2.90
N LYS A 211 3.66 1.62 1.72
CA LYS A 211 2.90 1.08 0.58
C LYS A 211 3.50 -0.21 0.04
N LEU A 212 4.83 -0.35 0.03
CA LEU A 212 5.52 -1.56 -0.40
C LEU A 212 5.26 -2.77 0.49
N ALA A 213 4.85 -2.57 1.75
CA ALA A 213 4.60 -3.68 2.67
C ALA A 213 3.49 -4.61 2.19
N SER A 214 2.51 -4.11 1.42
CA SER A 214 1.43 -4.93 0.84
C SER A 214 1.83 -5.64 -0.46
N VAL A 215 2.90 -5.20 -1.12
CA VAL A 215 3.37 -5.73 -2.41
C VAL A 215 4.43 -6.81 -2.21
N LEU A 216 5.29 -6.65 -1.20
CA LEU A 216 6.41 -7.55 -0.95
C LEU A 216 5.98 -8.82 -0.19
N SER A 217 6.77 -9.89 -0.34
CA SER A 217 6.55 -11.09 0.47
C SER A 217 6.79 -10.80 1.95
N LYS A 218 6.05 -11.48 2.82
CA LYS A 218 6.21 -11.39 4.28
C LYS A 218 7.67 -11.49 4.73
N CYS A 219 8.43 -12.45 4.21
CA CYS A 219 9.85 -12.66 4.57
C CYS A 219 10.69 -11.41 4.26
N THR A 220 10.42 -10.79 3.11
CA THR A 220 11.09 -9.58 2.66
C THR A 220 10.74 -8.39 3.54
N VAL A 221 9.46 -8.18 3.83
CA VAL A 221 8.99 -7.09 4.70
C VAL A 221 9.62 -7.22 6.09
N GLU A 222 9.58 -8.41 6.69
CA GLU A 222 10.18 -8.66 8.01
C GLU A 222 11.69 -8.42 8.03
N ARG A 223 12.41 -8.83 6.97
CA ARG A 223 13.88 -8.75 6.92
C ARG A 223 14.40 -7.35 6.57
N LEU A 224 13.77 -6.68 5.61
CA LEU A 224 14.28 -5.43 5.04
C LEU A 224 13.55 -4.20 5.56
N GLN A 225 12.22 -4.24 5.62
CA GLN A 225 11.42 -3.02 5.86
C GLN A 225 11.09 -2.82 7.33
N LEU A 226 10.77 -3.90 8.05
CA LEU A 226 10.32 -3.85 9.44
C LEU A 226 11.31 -3.13 10.38
N PRO A 227 12.64 -3.36 10.32
CA PRO A 227 13.58 -2.64 11.16
C PRO A 227 13.50 -1.12 10.93
N ARG A 228 13.49 -0.69 9.66
CA ARG A 228 13.39 0.73 9.30
C ARG A 228 12.05 1.33 9.70
N PHE A 229 10.94 0.61 9.48
CA PHE A 229 9.61 1.06 9.87
C PHE A 229 9.51 1.29 11.39
N CYS A 230 10.10 0.41 12.21
CA CYS A 230 10.15 0.58 13.66
C CYS A 230 10.94 1.84 14.08
N GLU A 231 12.01 2.19 13.35
CA GLU A 231 12.76 3.43 13.58
C GLU A 231 11.95 4.67 13.18
N LEU A 232 11.26 4.63 12.04
CA LEU A 232 10.42 5.74 11.55
C LEU A 232 9.22 6.00 12.48
N CYS A 233 8.63 4.95 13.09
CA CYS A 233 7.60 5.09 14.12
C CYS A 233 8.08 5.95 15.31
N GLY A 234 9.37 5.87 15.63
CA GLY A 234 10.01 6.59 16.74
C GLY A 234 10.71 7.88 16.33
N ASP A 235 10.47 8.41 15.12
CA ASP A 235 11.17 9.61 14.62
C ASP A 235 10.88 10.81 15.54
N GLY A 236 11.88 11.20 16.33
CA GLY A 236 11.75 12.26 17.32
C GLY A 236 11.67 13.67 16.73
N LYS A 237 12.06 13.85 15.46
CA LYS A 237 12.16 15.15 14.80
C LYS A 237 10.93 15.46 13.95
N LEU A 238 10.45 14.47 13.18
CA LEU A 238 9.44 14.68 12.15
C LEU A 238 8.10 14.05 12.49
N PHE A 239 7.15 14.93 12.82
CA PHE A 239 5.75 14.56 13.02
C PHE A 239 5.15 13.88 11.77
N GLN A 240 5.48 14.34 10.56
CA GLN A 240 4.92 13.78 9.32
C GLN A 240 5.35 12.33 9.09
N VAL A 241 6.60 11.98 9.43
CA VAL A 241 7.09 10.60 9.34
C VAL A 241 6.30 9.68 10.27
N ARG A 242 6.11 10.10 11.53
CA ARG A 242 5.30 9.33 12.49
C ARG A 242 3.84 9.22 12.04
N LYS A 243 3.29 10.28 11.43
CA LYS A 243 1.93 10.28 10.86
C LYS A 243 1.75 9.19 9.82
N VAL A 244 2.67 9.17 8.85
CA VAL A 244 2.68 8.16 7.79
C VAL A 244 2.73 6.76 8.39
N CYS A 245 3.60 6.53 9.38
CA CYS A 245 3.70 5.23 10.04
C CYS A 245 2.41 4.84 10.78
N ALA A 246 1.80 5.76 11.53
CA ALA A 246 0.58 5.50 12.28
C ALA A 246 -0.61 5.17 11.35
N THR A 247 -0.75 5.90 10.24
CA THR A 247 -1.81 5.67 9.25
C THR A 247 -1.69 4.31 8.56
N ASN A 248 -0.47 3.85 8.27
CA ASN A 248 -0.22 2.57 7.59
C ASN A 248 0.09 1.40 8.54
N PHE A 249 0.02 1.62 9.85
CA PHE A 249 0.48 0.66 10.85
C PHE A 249 -0.24 -0.69 10.75
N GLY A 250 -1.55 -0.66 10.47
CA GLY A 250 -2.38 -1.84 10.30
C GLY A 250 -1.96 -2.72 9.12
N ASP A 251 -1.60 -2.10 7.99
CA ASP A 251 -1.16 -2.79 6.77
C ASP A 251 0.20 -3.46 6.98
N VAL A 252 1.12 -2.77 7.67
CA VAL A 252 2.41 -3.36 8.04
C VAL A 252 2.22 -4.53 9.02
N CYS A 253 1.32 -4.42 9.99
CA CYS A 253 0.97 -5.56 10.87
C CYS A 253 0.44 -6.75 10.08
N HIS A 254 -0.37 -6.51 9.05
CA HIS A 254 -0.88 -7.56 8.18
C HIS A 254 0.24 -8.23 7.38
N ALA A 255 1.13 -7.43 6.78
CA ALA A 255 2.25 -7.90 5.97
C ALA A 255 3.24 -8.79 6.74
N VAL A 256 3.58 -8.43 7.98
CA VAL A 256 4.49 -9.22 8.82
C VAL A 256 3.75 -10.32 9.61
N GLY A 257 2.44 -10.20 9.78
CA GLY A 257 1.61 -11.15 10.52
C GLY A 257 1.86 -11.16 12.04
N GLN A 258 1.24 -12.12 12.72
CA GLN A 258 1.03 -12.06 14.16
C GLN A 258 2.30 -12.05 15.00
N GLU A 259 3.24 -12.97 14.75
CA GLU A 259 4.44 -13.12 15.58
C GLU A 259 5.30 -11.85 15.57
N ALA A 260 5.61 -11.34 14.38
CA ALA A 260 6.37 -10.11 14.23
C ALA A 260 5.60 -8.88 14.73
N THR A 261 4.28 -8.83 14.54
CA THR A 261 3.42 -7.78 15.09
C THR A 261 3.55 -7.73 16.61
N GLU A 262 3.41 -8.87 17.29
CA GLU A 262 3.46 -8.91 18.75
C GLU A 262 4.84 -8.64 19.33
N LYS A 263 5.89 -9.06 18.61
CA LYS A 263 7.27 -8.94 19.06
C LYS A 263 7.86 -7.54 18.82
N PHE A 264 7.63 -6.97 17.64
CA PHE A 264 8.32 -5.75 17.19
C PHE A 264 7.39 -4.54 17.08
N LEU A 265 6.18 -4.72 16.56
CA LEU A 265 5.28 -3.59 16.28
C LEU A 265 4.50 -3.15 17.51
N LEU A 266 4.00 -4.07 18.35
CA LEU A 266 3.21 -3.66 19.52
C LEU A 266 3.93 -2.67 20.45
N PRO A 267 5.24 -2.82 20.77
CA PRO A 267 5.96 -1.78 21.51
C PRO A 267 5.87 -0.38 20.84
N LYS A 268 6.03 -0.32 19.51
CA LYS A 268 5.92 0.94 18.74
C LYS A 268 4.51 1.48 18.67
N PHE A 269 3.50 0.61 18.60
CA PHE A 269 2.11 1.03 18.64
C PHE A 269 1.73 1.69 19.96
N PHE A 270 2.28 1.20 21.08
CA PHE A 270 2.08 1.80 22.41
C PHE A 270 2.73 3.20 22.50
N GLU A 271 3.93 3.36 21.95
CA GLU A 271 4.61 4.65 21.84
C GLU A 271 3.74 5.65 21.04
N LEU A 272 3.25 5.26 19.85
CA LEU A 272 2.41 6.10 19.01
C LEU A 272 1.04 6.44 19.64
N CYS A 273 0.41 5.48 20.33
CA CYS A 273 -0.83 5.71 21.08
C CYS A 273 -0.65 6.67 22.27
N SER A 274 0.59 6.91 22.69
CA SER A 274 0.95 7.81 23.78
C SER A 274 1.65 9.08 23.29
N ASP A 275 1.68 9.31 21.97
CA ASP A 275 2.36 10.47 21.38
C ASP A 275 1.74 11.79 21.87
N ASN A 276 2.56 12.82 22.04
CA ASN A 276 2.12 14.15 22.46
C ASN A 276 1.11 14.77 21.47
N ALA A 277 1.25 14.46 20.18
CA ALA A 277 0.36 14.96 19.15
C ALA A 277 -0.92 14.12 19.06
N TRP A 278 -2.07 14.76 19.32
CA TRP A 278 -3.37 14.10 19.28
C TRP A 278 -3.68 13.47 17.90
N GLY A 279 -3.16 14.05 16.81
CA GLY A 279 -3.32 13.50 15.46
C GLY A 279 -2.71 12.10 15.29
N MET A 280 -1.59 11.82 15.98
CA MET A 280 -0.99 10.47 15.99
C MET A 280 -1.89 9.48 16.72
N ARG A 281 -2.36 9.87 17.91
CA ARG A 281 -3.24 9.02 18.72
C ARG A 281 -4.57 8.75 18.02
N LYS A 282 -5.11 9.73 17.29
CA LYS A 282 -6.28 9.57 16.43
C LYS A 282 -6.01 8.53 15.33
N ALA A 283 -4.90 8.66 14.59
CA ALA A 283 -4.53 7.70 13.55
C ALA A 283 -4.38 6.27 14.12
N CYS A 284 -3.80 6.13 15.32
CA CYS A 284 -3.72 4.84 16.00
C CYS A 284 -5.10 4.28 16.38
N ALA A 285 -6.03 5.13 16.83
CA ALA A 285 -7.39 4.71 17.12
C ALA A 285 -8.14 4.22 15.85
N GLU A 286 -7.89 4.85 14.70
CA GLU A 286 -8.46 4.49 13.41
C GLU A 286 -7.93 3.14 12.90
N CYS A 287 -6.63 2.87 13.05
CA CYS A 287 -6.02 1.61 12.61
C CYS A 287 -6.04 0.49 13.68
N PHE A 288 -6.56 0.76 14.88
CA PHE A 288 -6.49 -0.15 16.05
C PHE A 288 -7.08 -1.53 15.77
N VAL A 289 -8.15 -1.59 14.98
CA VAL A 289 -8.83 -2.85 14.62
C VAL A 289 -7.92 -3.73 13.78
N ALA A 290 -7.16 -3.15 12.84
CA ALA A 290 -6.21 -3.88 12.01
C ALA A 290 -5.05 -4.45 12.84
N VAL A 291 -4.54 -3.67 13.81
CA VAL A 291 -3.53 -4.15 14.77
C VAL A 291 -4.09 -5.30 15.62
N SER A 292 -5.32 -5.18 16.09
CA SER A 292 -5.98 -6.22 16.88
C SER A 292 -6.11 -7.53 16.09
N ARG A 293 -6.52 -7.48 14.81
CA ARG A 293 -6.64 -8.67 13.96
C ARG A 293 -5.32 -9.44 13.82
N ASN A 294 -4.19 -8.74 13.85
CA ASN A 294 -2.85 -9.31 13.79
C ASN A 294 -2.22 -9.56 15.16
N THR A 295 -3.01 -9.53 16.23
CA THR A 295 -2.55 -9.85 17.61
C THR A 295 -3.27 -11.10 18.10
N SER A 296 -2.60 -11.94 18.89
CA SER A 296 -3.19 -13.14 19.48
C SER A 296 -4.37 -12.78 20.40
N PRO A 297 -5.32 -13.71 20.64
CA PRO A 297 -6.40 -13.47 21.59
C PRO A 297 -5.93 -13.09 22.99
N GLU A 298 -4.77 -13.61 23.43
CA GLU A 298 -4.15 -13.24 24.70
C GLU A 298 -3.60 -11.81 24.66
N GLY A 299 -2.81 -11.48 23.63
CA GLY A 299 -2.29 -10.12 23.43
C GLY A 299 -3.39 -9.07 23.34
N ARG A 300 -4.52 -9.41 22.68
CA ARG A 300 -5.70 -8.54 22.64
C ARG A 300 -6.22 -8.23 24.04
N ARG A 301 -6.42 -9.25 24.88
CA ARG A 301 -6.95 -9.08 26.25
C ARG A 301 -5.96 -8.41 27.19
N ALA A 302 -4.71 -8.88 27.19
CA ALA A 302 -3.71 -8.47 28.17
C ALA A 302 -3.08 -7.11 27.84
N ARG A 303 -2.97 -6.75 26.55
CA ARG A 303 -2.25 -5.55 26.11
C ARG A 303 -3.15 -4.54 25.40
N LEU A 304 -3.92 -4.97 24.39
CA LEU A 304 -4.70 -4.03 23.59
C LEU A 304 -5.94 -3.51 24.29
N SER A 305 -6.64 -4.30 25.12
CA SER A 305 -7.81 -3.84 25.85
C SER A 305 -7.49 -2.66 26.80
N PRO A 306 -6.46 -2.72 27.67
CA PRO A 306 -6.06 -1.56 28.47
C PRO A 306 -5.70 -0.34 27.62
N LEU A 307 -4.96 -0.53 26.53
CA LEU A 307 -4.57 0.56 25.63
C LEU A 307 -5.77 1.20 24.93
N PHE A 308 -6.77 0.41 24.53
CA PHE A 308 -7.97 0.98 23.90
C PHE A 308 -8.79 1.82 24.88
N ILE A 309 -8.84 1.42 26.16
CA ILE A 309 -9.51 2.20 27.22
C ILE A 309 -8.85 3.57 27.39
N THR A 310 -7.52 3.67 27.25
CA THR A 310 -6.84 4.98 27.31
C THR A 310 -7.23 5.88 26.14
N LEU A 311 -7.44 5.32 24.94
CA LEU A 311 -7.89 6.08 23.75
C LEU A 311 -9.36 6.53 23.87
N ILE A 312 -10.25 5.69 24.41
CA ILE A 312 -11.64 6.09 24.70
C ILE A 312 -11.68 7.23 25.72
N SER A 313 -10.74 7.24 26.66
CA SER A 313 -10.63 8.25 27.71
C SER A 313 -9.69 9.40 27.36
N ASP A 314 -9.27 9.53 26.09
CA ASP A 314 -8.27 10.51 25.66
C ASP A 314 -8.74 11.94 25.95
N PRO A 315 -7.85 12.87 26.38
CA PRO A 315 -8.23 14.27 26.61
C PRO A 315 -8.77 14.95 25.34
N CYS A 316 -8.30 14.58 24.15
CA CYS A 316 -8.72 15.15 22.89
C CYS A 316 -10.03 14.52 22.38
N ARG A 317 -11.05 15.35 22.12
CA ARG A 317 -12.36 14.88 21.63
C ARG A 317 -12.28 14.09 20.32
N TRP A 318 -11.35 14.46 19.44
CA TRP A 318 -11.20 13.83 18.12
C TRP A 318 -10.63 12.41 18.22
N VAL A 319 -9.74 12.18 19.19
CA VAL A 319 -9.22 10.83 19.48
C VAL A 319 -10.33 9.95 20.05
N ARG A 320 -11.11 10.48 21.01
CA ARG A 320 -12.26 9.74 21.57
C ARG A 320 -13.27 9.36 20.50
N GLN A 321 -13.61 10.29 19.60
CA GLN A 321 -14.53 10.02 18.49
C GLN A 321 -14.05 8.84 17.62
N ALA A 322 -12.78 8.88 17.17
CA ALA A 322 -12.20 7.79 16.40
C ALA A 322 -12.18 6.46 17.18
N ALA A 323 -11.86 6.49 18.48
CA ALA A 323 -11.89 5.30 19.33
C ALA A 323 -13.31 4.73 19.47
N PHE A 324 -14.34 5.58 19.57
CA PHE A 324 -15.74 5.13 19.61
C PHE A 324 -16.21 4.52 18.28
N GLU A 325 -15.76 5.06 17.15
CA GLU A 325 -16.01 4.48 15.82
C GLU A 325 -15.38 3.09 15.69
N SER A 326 -14.17 2.91 16.23
CA SER A 326 -13.45 1.63 16.24
C SER A 326 -13.93 0.65 17.32
N LEU A 327 -14.71 1.07 18.32
CA LEU A 327 -15.04 0.25 19.50
C LEU A 327 -15.81 -1.03 19.14
N GLY A 328 -16.89 -0.91 18.36
CA GLY A 328 -17.68 -2.06 17.93
C GLY A 328 -16.85 -3.09 17.15
N PRO A 329 -16.17 -2.67 16.07
CA PRO A 329 -15.26 -3.54 15.32
C PRO A 329 -14.12 -4.13 16.18
N PHE A 330 -13.57 -3.37 17.14
CA PHE A 330 -12.55 -3.88 18.05
C PHE A 330 -13.11 -4.98 18.97
N ILE A 331 -14.28 -4.80 19.56
CA ILE A 331 -14.96 -5.85 20.36
C ILE A 331 -15.18 -7.09 19.50
N PHE A 332 -15.57 -6.93 18.23
CA PHE A 332 -15.75 -8.04 17.31
C PHE A 332 -14.47 -8.85 17.09
N THR A 333 -13.28 -8.25 17.22
CA THR A 333 -12.02 -9.01 17.16
C THR A 333 -11.83 -10.02 18.30
N PHE A 334 -12.59 -9.94 19.39
CA PHE A 334 -12.59 -10.95 20.46
C PHE A 334 -13.55 -12.10 20.17
N ALA A 335 -14.45 -11.94 19.20
CA ALA A 335 -15.38 -12.99 18.82
C ALA A 335 -14.60 -14.21 18.32
N ASN A 336 -14.90 -15.36 18.89
CA ASN A 336 -14.45 -16.64 18.39
C ASN A 336 -15.72 -17.41 17.96
N PRO A 337 -15.99 -17.58 16.66
CA PRO A 337 -17.21 -18.23 16.18
C PRO A 337 -17.45 -19.61 16.82
N SER A 338 -16.37 -20.38 17.01
CA SER A 338 -16.40 -21.70 17.64
C SER A 338 -16.78 -21.66 19.12
N ARG A 339 -16.54 -20.54 19.82
CA ARG A 339 -16.92 -20.33 21.23
C ARG A 339 -18.22 -19.53 21.41
N ALA A 340 -18.57 -18.69 20.44
CA ALA A 340 -19.76 -17.84 20.45
C ALA A 340 -21.05 -18.62 20.12
N GLY A 341 -20.91 -19.91 19.76
CA GLY A 341 -22.02 -20.75 19.32
C GLY A 341 -22.57 -20.33 17.95
N LEU A 342 -21.90 -19.44 17.22
CA LEU A 342 -22.41 -18.93 15.95
C LEU A 342 -22.12 -19.94 14.83
N TYR A 343 -23.17 -20.39 14.13
CA TYR A 343 -23.06 -21.24 12.94
C TYR A 343 -24.01 -20.76 11.84
N ILE A 344 -23.64 -21.00 10.59
CA ILE A 344 -24.49 -20.73 9.43
C ILE A 344 -25.31 -21.98 9.14
N ARG A 345 -26.64 -21.86 9.10
CA ARG A 345 -27.56 -22.95 8.72
C ARG A 345 -27.43 -23.26 7.22
N GLU A 346 -27.94 -24.41 6.79
CA GLU A 346 -27.96 -24.81 5.37
C GLU A 346 -28.69 -23.81 4.46
N ASP A 347 -29.58 -22.99 5.01
CA ASP A 347 -30.29 -21.92 4.32
C ASP A 347 -29.51 -20.58 4.24
N GLY A 348 -28.28 -20.54 4.75
CA GLY A 348 -27.43 -19.34 4.77
C GLY A 348 -27.67 -18.40 5.97
N THR A 349 -28.58 -18.73 6.88
CA THR A 349 -28.92 -17.88 8.04
C THR A 349 -27.94 -18.09 9.20
N LEU A 350 -27.43 -16.99 9.79
CA LEU A 350 -26.60 -17.02 10.99
C LEU A 350 -27.45 -17.38 12.23
N SER A 351 -27.06 -18.41 12.97
CA SER A 351 -27.74 -18.88 14.19
C SER A 351 -26.79 -19.05 15.36
N ILE A 352 -27.29 -18.82 16.58
CA ILE A 352 -26.56 -19.06 17.83
C ILE A 352 -26.95 -20.44 18.38
N ARG A 353 -25.97 -21.25 18.75
CA ARG A 353 -26.13 -22.53 19.44
C ARG A 353 -26.57 -22.23 20.87
N PRO A 354 -27.67 -22.82 21.37
CA PRO A 354 -28.05 -22.67 22.76
C PRO A 354 -26.89 -23.09 23.67
N PRO A 355 -26.64 -22.39 24.80
CA PRO A 355 -25.65 -22.87 25.77
C PRO A 355 -26.04 -24.29 26.20
N ALA A 356 -25.06 -25.21 26.16
CA ALA A 356 -25.28 -26.57 26.64
C ALA A 356 -25.70 -26.50 28.13
N PRO A 357 -26.69 -27.28 28.57
CA PRO A 357 -27.00 -27.36 29.99
C PRO A 357 -25.77 -27.91 30.72
N ASP A 358 -25.35 -27.22 31.79
CA ASP A 358 -24.31 -27.69 32.69
C ASP A 358 -24.63 -29.12 33.11
N SER A 359 -23.77 -30.06 32.75
CA SER A 359 -23.85 -31.44 33.22
C SER A 359 -23.30 -31.51 34.65
N ASP A 360 -23.96 -30.84 35.59
CA ASP A 360 -23.83 -31.10 37.02
C ASP A 360 -24.98 -32.04 37.42
N SER A 361 -24.78 -33.34 37.21
CA SER A 361 -25.64 -34.37 37.79
C SER A 361 -24.97 -35.73 37.93
N ASP A 362 -23.75 -35.76 38.49
CA ASP A 362 -23.26 -36.93 39.23
C ASP A 362 -23.51 -36.73 40.73
N PHE A 363 -24.80 -36.75 41.10
CA PHE A 363 -25.21 -37.14 42.45
C PHE A 363 -26.22 -38.28 42.30
N THR A 364 -25.70 -39.49 42.32
CA THR A 364 -26.47 -40.71 42.55
C THR A 364 -27.21 -40.58 43.89
N SER A 365 -28.54 -40.49 43.85
CA SER A 365 -29.40 -40.86 44.97
C SER A 365 -30.42 -41.87 44.47
N GLY A 366 -30.32 -43.08 45.02
CA GLY A 366 -31.06 -44.26 44.58
C GLY A 366 -32.56 -44.12 44.75
N SER A 367 -33.29 -44.76 43.83
CA SER A 367 -34.74 -44.93 43.90
C SER A 367 -35.15 -45.75 45.13
N PRO A 368 -36.24 -45.39 45.85
CA PRO A 368 -36.84 -46.30 46.80
C PRO A 368 -37.83 -47.22 46.08
N GLY A 369 -37.54 -48.52 46.09
CA GLY A 369 -38.46 -49.57 45.68
C GLY A 369 -39.57 -49.78 46.71
N ALA A 370 -40.77 -50.07 46.22
CA ALA A 370 -41.98 -50.25 47.00
C ALA A 370 -41.96 -51.52 47.88
N GLY A 371 -42.24 -51.32 49.17
CA GLY A 371 -43.12 -52.13 50.03
C GLY A 371 -42.91 -53.65 50.17
N SER A 372 -42.53 -54.08 51.38
CA SER A 372 -43.21 -55.20 52.05
C SER A 372 -42.94 -55.20 53.57
N HIS A 373 -44.05 -55.14 54.33
CA HIS A 373 -44.33 -55.66 55.69
C HIS A 373 -43.24 -55.79 56.77
N GLY A 374 -43.57 -55.28 57.97
CA GLY A 374 -43.34 -56.04 59.21
C GLY A 374 -42.95 -55.27 60.49
N ASN A 375 -43.93 -55.13 61.38
CA ASN A 375 -43.84 -55.07 62.86
C ASN A 375 -43.20 -53.89 63.62
N MET A 376 -44.09 -53.19 64.34
CA MET A 376 -44.08 -52.95 65.80
C MET A 376 -42.75 -53.13 66.56
N SER A 377 -42.26 -52.06 67.20
CA SER A 377 -42.40 -51.84 68.66
C SER A 377 -41.56 -50.64 69.14
N SER A 378 -42.19 -49.85 70.00
CA SER A 378 -41.68 -48.82 70.91
C SER A 378 -40.41 -49.18 71.70
N ALA A 379 -39.54 -48.20 71.99
CA ALA A 379 -39.14 -47.84 73.36
C ALA A 379 -38.19 -46.62 73.42
N TRP A 380 -38.54 -45.67 74.31
CA TRP A 380 -37.74 -44.65 75.03
C TRP A 380 -36.95 -43.57 74.27
#